data_AF-A0A7K1ZM74-F1
#
_entry.id   AF-A0A7K1ZM74-F1
#
_cell.length_a   1.000
_cell.length_b   1.000
_cell.length_c   1.000
_cell.angle_alpha   90.00
_cell.angle_beta   90.00
_cell.angle_gamma   90.00
#
_symmetry.space_group_name_H-M   'P 1'
#
loop_
_entity.id
_entity.type
_entity.pdbx_description
1 polymer ?
#
loop_
_entity_poly.entity_id
_entity_poly.type
_entity_poly.pdbx_seq_one_letter_code
_entity_poly.pdbx_strand_id
1 'polypeptide(L)' 'DGRWIVFLSYDKSVEGHPPNRDVKLRIMPADESEDPRIIAHLFGGQGTINVPSWSPDSRHFAFVSYRLVGQSSQD' A
#
# COMPACT_ATOMS: atom_id res chain seq x y z
N ASP A 1 15.13 -11.10 -0.46
CA ASP A 1 16.25 -11.33 -1.40
C ASP A 1 16.77 -10.04 -2.02
N GLY A 2 16.13 -8.89 -1.77
CA GLY A 2 16.56 -7.59 -2.27
C GLY A 2 16.21 -7.34 -3.74
N ARG A 3 15.42 -8.22 -4.38
CA ARG A 3 15.12 -8.13 -5.82
C ARG A 3 13.87 -7.30 -6.13
N TRP A 4 13.02 -7.08 -5.14
CA TRP A 4 11.70 -6.47 -5.32
C TRP A 4 11.49 -5.33 -4.34
N ILE A 5 10.88 -4.26 -4.83
CA ILE A 5 10.39 -3.15 -4.02
C ILE A 5 8.86 -3.18 -4.10
N VAL A 6 8.19 -3.21 -2.94
CA VAL A 6 6.74 -2.95 -2.84
C VAL A 6 6.54 -1.61 -2.16
N PHE A 7 5.67 -0.79 -2.74
CA PHE A 7 5.40 0.54 -2.23
C PHE A 7 3.94 0.95 -2.42
N LEU A 8 3.52 1.91 -1.60
CA LEU A 8 2.19 2.51 -1.61
C LEU A 8 2.24 3.79 -2.45
N SER A 9 1.22 4.03 -3.27
CA SER A 9 1.09 5.27 -4.03
C SER A 9 -0.31 5.85 -3.88
N TYR A 10 -0.34 7.18 -3.75
CA TYR A 10 -1.57 7.97 -3.72
C TYR A 10 -1.84 8.57 -5.10
N ASP A 11 -3.05 9.10 -5.28
CA ASP A 11 -3.31 10.02 -6.38
C ASP A 11 -2.45 11.30 -6.25
N LYS A 12 -2.15 11.94 -7.38
CA LYS A 12 -1.31 13.15 -7.44
C LYS A 12 -1.89 14.32 -6.64
N SER A 13 -3.20 14.36 -6.44
CA SER A 13 -3.88 15.39 -5.64
C SER A 13 -3.75 15.22 -4.13
N VAL A 14 -3.22 14.08 -3.65
CA VAL A 14 -3.09 13.81 -2.22
C VAL A 14 -1.77 14.36 -1.71
N GLU A 15 -1.85 15.26 -0.74
CA GLU A 15 -0.69 15.79 -0.04
C GLU A 15 -0.32 14.93 1.18
N GLY A 16 0.99 14.77 1.40
CA GLY A 16 1.54 14.04 2.54
C GLY A 16 1.29 12.53 2.50
N HIS A 17 1.07 11.94 3.66
CA HIS A 17 0.82 10.50 3.82
C HIS A 17 -0.40 10.27 4.74
N PRO A 18 -1.63 10.60 4.30
CA PRO A 18 -2.82 10.47 5.14
C PRO A 18 -3.39 9.04 5.16
N PRO A 19 -4.11 8.62 6.22
CA PRO A 19 -4.96 7.44 6.19
C PRO A 19 -6.28 7.71 5.41
N ASN A 20 -7.11 6.68 5.26
CA ASN A 20 -8.47 6.73 4.71
C ASN A 20 -8.58 7.24 3.26
N ARG A 21 -7.67 6.79 2.38
CA ARG A 21 -7.66 7.13 0.96
C ARG A 21 -7.74 5.88 0.09
N ASP A 22 -8.25 6.07 -1.13
CA ASP A 22 -8.03 5.11 -2.20
C ASP A 22 -6.57 5.17 -2.66
N VAL A 23 -5.88 4.05 -2.55
CA VAL A 23 -4.45 3.92 -2.81
C VAL A 23 -4.17 2.70 -3.67
N LYS A 24 -2.96 2.68 -4.24
CA LYS A 24 -2.47 1.56 -5.04
C LYS A 24 -1.22 0.99 -4.40
N LEU A 25 -1.17 -0.33 -4.24
CA LEU A 25 0.08 -1.05 -4.01
C LEU A 25 0.72 -1.36 -5.34
N ARG A 26 2.03 -1.11 -5.41
CA ARG A 26 2.84 -1.33 -6.60
C ARG A 26 4.04 -2.19 -6.27
N ILE A 27 4.53 -2.91 -7.28
CA ILE A 27 5.79 -3.66 -7.22
C ILE A 27 6.66 -3.31 -8.42
N MET A 28 7.97 -3.30 -8.20
CA MET A 28 8.97 -3.17 -9.26
C MET A 28 10.25 -3.95 -8.91
N PRO A 29 11.07 -4.32 -9.91
CA PRO A 29 12.43 -4.77 -9.69
C PRO A 29 13.26 -3.70 -8.97
N ALA A 30 14.10 -4.12 -8.03
CA ALA A 30 14.99 -3.21 -7.29
C ALA A 30 16.16 -2.67 -8.15
N ASP A 31 16.43 -3.30 -9.30
CA ASP A 31 17.41 -2.86 -10.28
C ASP A 31 16.83 -1.92 -11.34
N GLU A 32 15.57 -1.50 -11.19
CA GLU A 32 14.88 -0.56 -12.08
C GLU A 32 14.75 -1.05 -13.53
N SER A 33 14.87 -2.35 -13.77
CA SER A 33 14.77 -2.95 -15.11
C SER A 33 13.37 -2.84 -15.74
N GLU A 34 12.33 -2.65 -14.94
CA GLU A 34 10.94 -2.50 -15.38
C GLU A 34 10.20 -1.41 -14.58
N ASP A 35 9.21 -0.79 -15.22
CA ASP A 35 8.33 0.18 -14.57
C ASP A 35 7.45 -0.45 -13.47
N PRO A 36 7.09 0.31 -12.42
CA PRO A 36 6.20 -0.19 -11.38
C PRO A 36 4.82 -0.60 -11.87
N ARG A 37 4.45 -1.85 -11.61
CA ARG A 37 3.10 -2.38 -11.90
C ARG A 37 2.21 -2.36 -10.67
N ILE A 38 0.92 -2.09 -10.87
CA ILE A 38 -0.08 -2.14 -9.79
C ILE A 38 -0.40 -3.60 -9.48
N ILE A 39 -0.45 -3.94 -8.19
CA ILE A 39 -0.80 -5.27 -7.70
C ILE A 39 -2.07 -5.29 -6.85
N ALA A 40 -2.50 -4.14 -6.33
CA ALA A 40 -3.78 -3.99 -5.66
C ALA A 40 -4.29 -2.54 -5.69
N HIS A 41 -5.60 -2.40 -5.81
CA HIS A 41 -6.34 -1.18 -5.50
C HIS A 41 -7.06 -1.40 -4.17
N LEU A 42 -6.88 -0.51 -3.20
CA LEU A 42 -7.46 -0.69 -1.87
C LEU A 42 -7.76 0.64 -1.18
N PHE A 43 -8.64 0.59 -0.18
CA PHE A 43 -8.85 1.68 0.75
C PHE A 43 -7.90 1.52 1.95
N GLY A 44 -7.13 2.56 2.25
CA GLY A 44 -6.02 2.51 3.21
C GLY A 44 -5.26 3.82 3.29
N GLY A 45 -3.93 3.77 3.31
CA GLY A 45 -3.06 4.95 3.39
C GLY A 45 -1.97 4.77 4.42
N GLN A 46 -1.79 5.77 5.29
CA GLN A 46 -0.98 5.59 6.50
C GLN A 46 -1.47 4.39 7.30
N GLY A 47 -0.55 3.46 7.58
CA GLY A 47 -0.82 2.19 8.25
C GLY A 47 -0.87 0.97 7.31
N THR A 48 -0.87 1.15 5.98
CA THR A 48 -0.99 0.01 5.04
C THR A 48 0.28 -0.85 4.96
N ILE A 49 1.48 -0.24 4.87
CA ILE A 49 2.79 -0.94 4.76
C ILE A 49 3.97 -0.13 5.38
N ASN A 50 3.76 0.48 6.55
CA ASN A 50 4.71 1.44 7.13
C ASN A 50 6.04 0.83 7.60
N VAL A 51 6.08 -0.48 7.81
CA VAL A 51 7.27 -1.24 8.17
C VAL A 51 7.47 -2.38 7.16
N PRO A 52 8.70 -2.88 6.98
CA PRO A 52 8.95 -4.03 6.13
C PRO A 52 8.06 -5.21 6.53
N SER A 53 7.30 -5.72 5.56
CA SER A 53 6.28 -6.75 5.79
C SER A 53 6.43 -7.97 4.88
N TRP A 54 7.63 -8.17 4.32
CA TRP A 54 7.98 -9.33 3.52
C TRP A 54 8.18 -10.59 4.38
N SER A 55 7.74 -11.73 3.89
CA SER A 55 8.09 -13.02 4.46
C SER A 55 9.61 -13.25 4.38
N PRO A 56 10.22 -14.00 5.32
CA PRO A 56 11.66 -14.27 5.29
C PRO A 56 12.15 -14.94 3.99
N ASP A 57 11.29 -15.74 3.35
CA ASP A 57 11.57 -16.41 2.07
C ASP A 57 11.35 -15.51 0.83
N SER A 58 10.95 -14.26 1.02
CA SER A 58 10.70 -13.26 -0.04
C SER A 58 9.59 -13.64 -1.04
N ARG A 59 8.75 -14.61 -0.71
CA ARG A 59 7.65 -15.07 -1.60
C ARG A 59 6.35 -14.33 -1.37
N HIS A 60 6.15 -13.75 -0.18
CA HIS A 60 4.92 -13.09 0.22
C HIS A 60 5.23 -11.78 0.94
N PHE A 61 4.24 -10.90 1.01
CA PHE A 61 4.27 -9.75 1.89
C PHE A 61 2.86 -9.52 2.46
N ALA A 62 2.79 -8.90 3.63
CA ALA A 62 1.54 -8.54 4.28
C ALA A 62 1.23 -7.04 4.12
N PHE A 63 -0.05 -6.70 4.04
CA PHE A 63 -0.52 -5.32 4.03
C PHE A 63 -1.87 -5.21 4.72
N VAL A 64 -2.24 -3.99 5.15
CA VAL A 64 -3.52 -3.71 5.79
C VAL A 64 -4.41 -2.87 4.86
N SER A 65 -5.65 -3.33 4.68
CA SER A 65 -6.77 -2.56 4.14
C SER A 65 -7.96 -2.68 5.08
N TYR A 66 -8.81 -1.65 5.10
CA TYR A 66 -9.97 -1.58 5.99
C TYR A 66 -11.12 -0.85 5.30
N ARG A 67 -12.27 -0.83 5.96
CA ARG A 67 -13.42 0.00 5.59
C ARG A 67 -13.87 0.80 6.79
N LEU A 68 -14.33 2.01 6.55
CA LEU A 68 -14.99 2.80 7.58
C LEU A 68 -16.40 2.25 7.78
N VAL A 69 -16.71 1.86 9.01
CA VAL A 69 -18.09 1.62 9.43
C VAL A 69 -18.61 2.98 9.85
N GLY A 70 -19.74 3.42 9.27
CA GLY A 70 -20.30 4.74 9.54
C GLY A 70 -20.44 4.99 11.04
N GLN A 71 -20.29 6.25 11.47
CA GLN A 71 -20.80 6.62 12.77
C GLN A 71 -22.30 6.37 12.73
N SER A 72 -22.81 5.49 13.58
CA SER A 72 -24.22 5.54 13.92
C SER A 72 -24.49 6.98 14.37
N SER A 73 -25.33 7.71 13.64
CA SER A 73 -25.93 8.92 14.14
C SER A 73 -26.47 8.59 15.53
N GLN A 74 -25.87 9.15 16.58
CA GLN A 74 -26.60 9.29 17.83
C GLN A 74 -27.56 10.44 17.56
N ASP A 75 -28.70 10.09 16.96
CA ASP A 75 -29.91 10.91 17.03
C ASP A 75 -30.51 10.79 18.44
#